data_AF-B3P7N1-F1
#
_entry.id   AF-B3P7N1-F1
#
_cell.length_a   1.000
_cell.length_b   1.000
_cell.length_c   1.000
_cell.angle_alpha   90.00
_cell.angle_beta   90.00
_cell.angle_gamma   90.00
#
_symmetry.space_group_name_H-M   'P 1'
#
loop_
_entity.id
_entity.type
_entity.pdbx_description
1 polymer ?
#
loop_
_entity_poly.entity_id
_entity_poly.type
_entity_poly.pdbx_seq_one_letter_code
_entity_poly.pdbx_strand_id
1 'polypeptide(L)'
;MKAEIQISEDNYDIDMKTQPHNSKTFSHHNNIAMDMNTNSLIIVVPCGTELRGLDILKELGVRTLSWLALIFYIIFVLAEMTFVFISNRFSRRNFRMRYTNPLVNLRAFRAILGQTFPISNRSSLSIQHFFVFMSLFGTLFVGFFDCKLRSFLTRKPYYSQIENFSELRQSGLTAVVDPPTRQFIEQEINADFFRVEVPNVRTITSRELMNLIYSFDKKWAFVSHSIPWRAFKEEMKSLDLKILCESKNLTILENVPLTFSLRRNSIFSQHLRHFIINSADTGMSTYWFKIAGKNIRKHMKTSLRRFEERPSHLPLSFEHFKWLWASLCIAYVISFMVFIMEILWAKYQAKAYTLSKV
;
A
#
# COMPACT_ATOMS: atom_id res chain seq x y z
N MET A 1 30.57 9.14 -28.48
CA MET A 1 31.26 10.01 -27.51
C MET A 1 31.12 11.44 -28.00
N LYS A 2 30.04 12.15 -27.62
CA LYS A 2 29.89 13.58 -27.92
C LYS A 2 30.54 14.30 -26.76
N ALA A 3 31.67 14.97 -27.01
CA ALA A 3 32.34 15.80 -26.03
C ALA A 3 31.32 16.85 -25.55
N GLU A 4 30.99 16.80 -24.26
CA GLU A 4 30.22 17.84 -23.59
C GLU A 4 31.16 19.04 -23.51
N ILE A 5 30.93 20.04 -24.36
CA ILE A 5 31.71 21.27 -24.39
C ILE A 5 31.55 21.90 -23.00
N GLN A 6 32.62 21.90 -22.22
CA GLN A 6 32.67 22.58 -20.94
C GLN A 6 32.75 24.08 -21.25
N ILE A 7 31.59 24.72 -21.33
CA ILE A 7 31.48 26.17 -21.57
C ILE A 7 32.07 26.85 -20.34
N SER A 8 33.23 27.50 -20.51
CA SER A 8 33.83 28.38 -19.50
C SER A 8 32.87 29.52 -19.17
N GLU A 9 32.82 29.95 -17.89
CA GLU A 9 31.93 30.99 -17.37
C GLU A 9 31.97 32.32 -18.16
N ASP A 10 33.02 32.55 -18.95
CA ASP A 10 33.19 33.77 -19.77
C ASP A 10 32.52 33.74 -21.16
N ASN A 11 31.88 32.63 -21.57
CA ASN A 11 31.39 32.44 -22.94
C ASN A 11 29.89 32.66 -23.16
N TYR A 12 29.14 33.16 -22.16
CA TYR A 12 27.71 33.44 -22.31
C TYR A 12 27.30 34.76 -21.65
N ASP A 13 26.39 35.49 -22.30
CA ASP A 13 25.86 36.76 -21.77
C ASP A 13 24.71 36.54 -20.76
N ILE A 14 23.94 35.47 -20.94
CA ILE A 14 22.80 35.08 -20.09
C ILE A 14 22.79 33.55 -19.96
N ASP A 15 22.86 33.04 -18.73
CA ASP A 15 22.58 31.61 -18.47
C ASP A 15 21.10 31.44 -18.11
N MET A 16 20.34 30.89 -19.05
CA MET A 16 18.93 30.54 -18.84
C MET A 16 18.74 29.19 -18.15
N LYS A 17 19.82 28.51 -17.73
CA LYS A 17 19.70 27.32 -16.89
C LYS A 17 19.16 27.74 -15.54
N THR A 18 18.01 27.19 -15.17
CA THR A 18 17.43 27.42 -13.84
C THR A 18 18.31 26.74 -12.80
N GLN A 19 18.84 27.52 -11.87
CA GLN A 19 19.60 27.00 -10.74
C GLN A 19 18.89 27.40 -9.45
N PRO A 20 18.89 26.54 -8.42
CA PRO A 20 18.46 26.97 -7.09
C PRO A 20 19.37 28.11 -6.61
N HIS A 21 18.78 29.07 -5.91
CA HIS A 21 19.51 30.22 -5.40
C HIS A 21 20.69 29.80 -4.49
N ASN A 22 21.92 30.06 -4.92
CA ASN A 22 23.16 29.73 -4.22
C ASN A 22 23.84 30.99 -3.70
N SER A 23 24.22 31.00 -2.42
CA SER A 23 24.86 32.16 -1.76
C SER A 23 26.24 32.50 -2.34
N LYS A 24 27.01 31.51 -2.81
CA LYS A 24 28.37 31.71 -3.34
C LYS A 24 28.40 32.30 -4.75
N THR A 25 27.39 32.04 -5.57
CA THR A 25 27.30 32.58 -6.94
C THR A 25 27.00 34.08 -6.95
N PHE A 26 26.53 34.64 -5.83
CA PHE A 26 26.21 36.06 -5.65
C PHE A 26 27.42 36.99 -5.77
N SER A 27 28.65 36.50 -5.52
CA SER A 27 29.85 37.37 -5.58
C SER A 27 30.20 37.79 -7.01
N HIS A 28 29.89 36.96 -8.02
CA HIS A 28 30.28 37.19 -9.42
C HIS A 28 29.10 37.50 -10.36
N HIS A 29 27.87 37.08 -10.01
CA HIS A 29 26.70 37.17 -10.89
C HIS A 29 25.49 37.85 -10.21
N ASN A 30 24.70 38.57 -11.00
CA ASN A 30 23.37 39.04 -10.61
C ASN A 30 22.35 37.95 -10.91
N ASN A 31 21.68 37.44 -9.88
CA ASN A 31 20.64 36.44 -10.02
C ASN A 31 19.27 37.10 -10.17
N ILE A 32 18.53 36.77 -11.22
CA ILE A 32 17.14 37.19 -11.40
C ILE A 32 16.25 36.04 -10.99
N ALA A 33 15.46 36.24 -9.93
CA ALA A 33 14.47 35.27 -9.50
C ALA A 33 13.40 35.09 -10.58
N MET A 34 13.15 33.84 -10.91
CA MET A 34 12.05 33.43 -11.75
C MET A 34 10.79 33.50 -10.88
N ASP A 35 9.84 34.37 -11.24
CA ASP A 35 8.54 34.44 -10.58
C ASP A 35 7.64 33.32 -11.08
N MET A 36 8.08 32.09 -10.82
CA MET A 36 7.32 30.87 -11.02
C MET A 36 7.10 30.29 -9.65
N ASN A 37 5.88 29.79 -9.40
CA ASN A 37 5.45 29.09 -8.18
C ASN A 37 6.60 28.45 -7.39
N THR A 38 6.54 28.54 -6.06
CA THR A 38 7.57 28.04 -5.16
C THR A 38 8.07 26.64 -5.53
N ASN A 39 9.38 26.54 -5.79
CA ASN A 39 10.03 25.28 -6.08
C ASN A 39 10.49 24.64 -4.77
N SER A 40 10.32 23.33 -4.66
CA SER A 40 10.81 22.57 -3.50
C SER A 40 11.67 21.44 -4.01
N LEU A 41 12.70 21.09 -3.26
CA LEU A 41 13.54 19.94 -3.53
C LEU A 41 12.96 18.75 -2.78
N ILE A 42 12.47 17.75 -3.51
CA ILE A 42 11.73 16.61 -2.97
C ILE A 42 12.39 15.30 -3.36
N ILE A 43 12.24 14.28 -2.53
CA ILE A 43 12.56 12.90 -2.89
C ILE A 43 11.26 12.18 -3.27
N VAL A 44 11.22 11.70 -4.51
CA VAL A 44 10.15 10.89 -5.06
C VAL A 44 10.52 9.42 -4.92
N VAL A 45 9.61 8.63 -4.38
CA VAL A 45 9.82 7.20 -4.11
C VAL A 45 8.83 6.36 -4.91
N PRO A 46 9.12 5.07 -5.18
CA PRO A 46 8.11 4.16 -5.69
C PRO A 46 6.92 4.11 -4.73
N CYS A 47 5.71 4.21 -5.27
CA CYS A 47 4.50 4.02 -4.49
C CYS A 47 4.46 2.60 -3.89
N GLY A 48 3.80 2.47 -2.74
CA GLY A 48 3.51 1.16 -2.14
C GLY A 48 2.89 0.23 -3.19
N THR A 49 3.25 -1.05 -3.17
CA THR A 49 2.68 -2.03 -4.11
C THR A 49 1.33 -2.53 -3.59
N GLU A 50 0.48 -3.07 -4.47
CA GLU A 50 -0.75 -3.73 -4.03
C GLU A 50 -0.40 -4.95 -3.16
N LEU A 51 -1.11 -5.13 -2.04
CA LEU A 51 -0.91 -6.31 -1.20
C LEU A 51 -1.21 -7.59 -1.98
N ARG A 52 -0.35 -8.60 -1.82
CA ARG A 52 -0.59 -9.95 -2.35
C ARG A 52 -1.66 -10.66 -1.52
N GLY A 53 -2.39 -11.60 -2.14
CA GLY A 53 -3.58 -12.23 -1.55
C GLY A 53 -3.39 -12.84 -0.14
N LEU A 54 -2.24 -13.43 0.16
CA LEU A 54 -1.95 -13.97 1.50
C LEU A 54 -1.77 -12.86 2.54
N ASP A 55 -1.18 -11.74 2.16
CA ASP A 55 -1.00 -10.59 3.05
C ASP A 55 -2.33 -9.86 3.27
N ILE A 56 -3.23 -9.88 2.28
CA ILE A 56 -4.62 -9.39 2.45
C ILE A 56 -5.30 -10.13 3.60
N LEU A 57 -5.16 -11.46 3.71
CA LEU A 57 -5.77 -12.23 4.80
C LEU A 57 -5.12 -11.92 6.16
N LYS A 58 -3.81 -11.65 6.18
CA LYS A 58 -3.12 -11.20 7.39
C LYS A 58 -3.62 -9.83 7.84
N GLU A 59 -3.79 -8.91 6.90
CA GLU A 59 -4.29 -7.54 7.11
C GLU A 59 -5.80 -7.51 7.42
N LEU A 60 -6.56 -8.47 6.89
CA LEU A 60 -7.96 -8.71 7.27
C LEU A 60 -8.08 -9.00 8.77
N GLY A 61 -6.96 -9.32 9.43
CA GLY A 61 -6.90 -9.64 10.83
C GLY A 61 -7.48 -11.02 11.08
N VAL A 62 -7.32 -11.98 10.15
CA VAL A 62 -7.83 -13.35 10.30
C VAL A 62 -7.40 -13.95 11.64
N ARG A 63 -6.19 -13.64 12.12
CA ARG A 63 -5.75 -14.04 13.46
C ARG A 63 -6.69 -13.49 14.54
N THR A 64 -6.91 -12.18 14.57
CA THR A 64 -7.79 -11.53 15.56
C THR A 64 -9.23 -12.01 15.45
N LEU A 65 -9.75 -12.14 14.22
CA LEU A 65 -11.10 -12.65 13.95
C LEU A 65 -11.26 -14.11 14.37
N SER A 66 -10.25 -14.96 14.12
CA SER A 66 -10.24 -16.36 14.56
C SER A 66 -10.19 -16.47 16.08
N TRP A 67 -9.40 -15.63 16.76
CA TRP A 67 -9.36 -15.58 18.23
C TRP A 67 -10.71 -15.13 18.81
N LEU A 68 -11.30 -14.09 18.22
CA LEU A 68 -12.61 -13.58 18.63
C LEU A 68 -13.70 -14.64 18.41
N ALA A 69 -13.72 -15.32 17.27
CA ALA A 69 -14.65 -16.42 16.99
C ALA A 69 -14.48 -17.58 17.99
N LEU A 70 -13.24 -17.91 18.39
CA LEU A 70 -12.95 -18.95 19.38
C LEU A 70 -13.44 -18.57 20.77
N ILE A 71 -13.27 -17.30 21.19
CA ILE A 71 -13.79 -16.80 22.47
C ILE A 71 -15.32 -16.88 22.48
N PHE A 72 -15.99 -16.41 21.42
CA PHE A 72 -17.45 -16.50 21.32
C PHE A 72 -17.95 -17.94 21.28
N TYR A 73 -17.23 -18.86 20.63
CA TYR A 73 -17.54 -20.29 20.66
C TYR A 73 -17.54 -20.86 22.08
N ILE A 74 -16.50 -20.57 22.87
CA ILE A 74 -16.40 -21.04 24.25
C ILE A 74 -17.56 -20.48 25.08
N ILE A 75 -17.87 -19.19 24.95
CA ILE A 75 -18.99 -18.55 25.66
C ILE A 75 -20.31 -19.21 25.30
N PHE A 76 -20.55 -19.45 24.01
CA PHE A 76 -21.77 -20.10 23.52
C PHE A 76 -21.92 -21.54 24.00
N VAL A 77 -20.83 -22.31 24.03
CA VAL A 77 -20.83 -23.67 24.57
C VAL A 77 -21.12 -23.64 26.07
N LEU A 78 -20.47 -22.78 26.84
CA LEU A 78 -20.70 -22.64 28.27
C LEU A 78 -22.15 -22.23 28.58
N ALA A 79 -22.69 -21.27 27.82
CA ALA A 79 -24.07 -20.82 27.95
C ALA A 79 -25.06 -21.94 27.60
N GLU A 80 -24.86 -22.70 26.51
CA GLU A 80 -25.73 -23.85 26.20
C GLU A 80 -25.69 -24.90 27.32
N MET A 81 -24.50 -25.17 27.88
CA MET A 81 -24.36 -26.11 29.00
C MET A 81 -25.06 -25.62 30.27
N THR A 82 -24.99 -24.33 30.60
CA THR A 82 -25.70 -23.77 31.77
C THR A 82 -27.21 -23.78 31.55
N PHE A 83 -27.70 -23.46 30.35
CA PHE A 83 -29.13 -23.53 30.02
C PHE A 83 -29.67 -24.96 30.12
N VAL A 84 -28.93 -25.95 29.60
CA VAL A 84 -29.31 -27.37 29.72
C VAL A 84 -29.29 -27.81 31.19
N PHE A 85 -28.29 -27.39 31.96
CA PHE A 85 -28.19 -27.71 33.38
C PHE A 85 -29.37 -27.15 34.18
N ILE A 86 -29.72 -25.88 33.99
CA ILE A 86 -30.85 -25.21 34.66
C ILE A 86 -32.17 -25.86 34.25
N SER A 87 -32.36 -26.14 32.96
CA SER A 87 -33.57 -26.80 32.45
C SER A 87 -33.76 -28.20 33.05
N ASN A 88 -32.67 -28.97 33.17
CA ASN A 88 -32.68 -30.30 33.80
C ASN A 88 -33.01 -30.21 35.30
N ARG A 89 -32.44 -29.21 36.01
CA ARG A 89 -32.70 -28.97 37.43
C ARG A 89 -34.16 -28.61 37.70
N PHE A 90 -34.76 -27.78 36.83
CA PHE A 90 -36.11 -27.27 37.01
C PHE A 90 -37.18 -28.28 36.56
N SER A 91 -36.94 -29.02 35.48
CA SER A 91 -37.98 -29.86 34.87
C SER A 91 -38.11 -31.25 35.53
N ARG A 92 -37.24 -31.64 36.48
CA ARG A 92 -37.19 -32.98 37.12
C ARG A 92 -37.28 -34.16 36.14
N ARG A 93 -37.03 -33.91 34.85
CA ARG A 93 -37.03 -34.91 33.78
C ARG A 93 -35.60 -35.37 33.63
N ASN A 94 -35.37 -36.67 33.69
CA ASN A 94 -34.11 -37.29 33.30
C ASN A 94 -33.91 -37.14 31.78
N PHE A 95 -33.64 -35.92 31.31
CA PHE A 95 -33.09 -35.72 29.98
C PHE A 95 -31.69 -36.30 30.03
N ARG A 96 -31.57 -37.54 29.53
CA ARG A 96 -30.32 -38.26 29.41
C ARG A 96 -29.35 -37.36 28.66
N MET A 97 -28.31 -36.87 29.36
CA MET A 97 -27.17 -36.08 28.85
C MET A 97 -26.40 -36.91 27.81
N ARG A 98 -27.00 -37.18 26.66
CA ARG A 98 -26.46 -38.11 25.65
C ARG A 98 -25.92 -37.41 24.41
N TYR A 99 -25.98 -36.07 24.35
CA TYR A 99 -25.79 -35.34 23.09
C TYR A 99 -25.00 -34.03 23.14
N THR A 100 -24.23 -33.77 24.19
CA THR A 100 -23.32 -32.61 24.18
C THR A 100 -21.93 -33.05 24.59
N ASN A 101 -21.17 -33.58 23.63
CA ASN A 101 -19.71 -33.55 23.76
C ASN A 101 -19.33 -32.05 23.74
N PRO A 102 -18.85 -31.46 24.85
CA PRO A 102 -18.57 -30.03 24.91
C PRO A 102 -17.49 -29.61 23.92
N LEU A 103 -16.66 -30.57 23.49
CA LEU A 103 -15.60 -30.37 22.51
C LEU A 103 -16.14 -30.12 21.10
N VAL A 104 -17.25 -30.73 20.71
CA VAL A 104 -17.80 -30.63 19.34
C VAL A 104 -19.28 -30.30 19.40
N ASN A 105 -19.58 -29.06 19.78
CA ASN A 105 -20.95 -28.55 19.72
C ASN A 105 -21.26 -28.05 18.31
N LEU A 106 -21.85 -28.94 17.50
CA LEU A 106 -22.27 -28.66 16.13
C LEU A 106 -23.25 -27.48 16.02
N ARG A 107 -24.03 -27.18 17.07
CA ARG A 107 -24.97 -26.04 17.06
C ARG A 107 -24.26 -24.72 17.21
N ALA A 108 -23.35 -24.62 18.18
CA ALA A 108 -22.53 -23.42 18.37
C ALA A 108 -21.65 -23.14 17.14
N PHE A 109 -21.11 -24.19 16.52
CA PHE A 109 -20.33 -24.06 15.29
C PHE A 109 -21.18 -23.55 14.11
N ARG A 110 -22.37 -24.11 13.90
CA ARG A 110 -23.31 -23.64 12.87
C ARG A 110 -23.77 -22.21 13.12
N ALA A 111 -24.01 -21.84 14.39
CA ALA A 111 -24.38 -20.49 14.75
C ALA A 111 -23.28 -19.48 14.36
N ILE A 112 -22.01 -19.74 14.68
CA ILE A 112 -20.89 -18.84 14.31
C ILE A 112 -20.72 -18.72 12.79
N LEU A 113 -20.96 -19.81 12.05
CA LEU A 113 -20.95 -19.80 10.59
C LEU A 113 -22.19 -19.15 9.96
N GLY A 114 -23.13 -18.62 10.76
CA GLY A 114 -24.38 -18.03 10.28
C GLY A 114 -25.33 -19.05 9.61
N GLN A 115 -25.15 -20.35 9.89
CA GLN A 115 -26.01 -21.41 9.36
C GLN A 115 -27.23 -21.63 10.24
N THR A 116 -28.36 -21.96 9.61
CA THR A 116 -29.58 -22.35 10.32
C THR A 116 -29.41 -23.70 11.01
N PHE A 117 -30.03 -23.86 12.18
CA PHE A 117 -30.05 -25.12 12.90
C PHE A 117 -31.47 -25.47 13.37
N PRO A 118 -31.85 -26.75 13.38
CA PRO A 118 -33.20 -27.16 13.74
C PRO A 118 -33.43 -26.98 15.25
N ILE A 119 -34.40 -26.13 15.61
CA ILE A 119 -34.85 -25.94 16.99
C ILE A 119 -35.92 -27.00 17.29
N SER A 120 -35.74 -27.76 18.37
CA SER A 120 -36.77 -28.70 18.81
C SER A 120 -37.97 -27.93 19.38
N ASN A 121 -39.18 -28.29 18.94
CA ASN A 121 -40.44 -27.64 19.34
C ASN A 121 -40.80 -27.85 20.84
N ARG A 122 -40.02 -28.67 21.57
CA ARG A 122 -40.19 -28.93 23.01
C ARG A 122 -39.22 -28.13 23.90
N SER A 123 -38.58 -27.11 23.36
CA SER A 123 -37.64 -26.24 24.09
C SER A 123 -38.37 -25.15 24.88
N SER A 124 -37.79 -24.74 26.02
CA SER A 124 -38.31 -23.60 26.79
C SER A 124 -38.13 -22.30 26.01
N LEU A 125 -39.03 -21.33 26.20
CA LEU A 125 -38.96 -20.01 25.55
C LEU A 125 -37.60 -19.33 25.73
N SER A 126 -37.00 -19.43 26.93
CA SER A 126 -35.66 -18.89 27.22
C SER A 126 -34.56 -19.50 26.35
N ILE A 127 -34.60 -20.82 26.09
CA ILE A 127 -33.64 -21.49 25.20
C ILE A 127 -33.85 -21.08 23.74
N GLN A 128 -35.11 -20.87 23.32
CA GLN A 128 -35.42 -20.40 21.97
C GLN A 128 -34.84 -19.01 21.73
N HIS A 129 -35.03 -18.06 22.65
CA HIS A 129 -34.46 -16.72 22.53
C HIS A 129 -32.92 -16.74 22.48
N PHE A 130 -32.28 -17.59 23.28
CA PHE A 130 -30.82 -17.75 23.22
C PHE A 130 -30.35 -18.26 21.86
N PHE A 131 -31.04 -19.24 21.27
CA PHE A 131 -30.72 -19.74 19.93
C PHE A 131 -30.94 -18.71 18.83
N VAL A 132 -31.99 -17.90 18.91
CA VAL A 132 -32.19 -16.78 17.97
C VAL A 132 -31.06 -15.75 18.11
N PHE A 133 -30.67 -15.40 19.33
CA PHE A 133 -29.57 -14.47 19.59
C PHE A 133 -28.24 -15.00 19.02
N MET A 134 -27.93 -16.27 19.26
CA MET A 134 -26.78 -16.97 18.69
C MET A 134 -26.74 -16.89 17.17
N SER A 135 -27.88 -17.18 16.51
CA SER A 135 -27.98 -17.13 15.05
C SER A 135 -27.83 -15.70 14.52
N LEU A 136 -28.43 -14.70 15.20
CA LEU A 136 -28.31 -13.30 14.82
C LEU A 136 -26.85 -12.83 14.89
N PHE A 137 -26.17 -13.17 15.99
CA PHE A 137 -24.75 -12.85 16.16
C PHE A 137 -23.90 -13.48 15.05
N GLY A 138 -24.13 -14.75 14.74
CA GLY A 138 -23.50 -15.45 13.62
C GLY A 138 -23.65 -14.73 12.29
N THR A 139 -24.88 -14.36 11.94
CA THR A 139 -25.18 -13.63 10.71
C THR A 139 -24.48 -12.27 10.66
N LEU A 140 -24.45 -11.53 11.78
CA LEU A 140 -23.74 -10.25 11.86
C LEU A 140 -22.22 -10.44 11.70
N PHE A 141 -21.65 -11.46 12.31
CA PHE A 141 -20.22 -11.78 12.21
C PHE A 141 -19.83 -12.14 10.77
N VAL A 142 -20.59 -13.03 10.12
CA VAL A 142 -20.38 -13.40 8.71
C VAL A 142 -20.57 -12.18 7.80
N GLY A 143 -21.58 -11.35 8.05
CA GLY A 143 -21.82 -10.11 7.30
C GLY A 143 -20.67 -9.12 7.41
N PHE A 144 -20.11 -8.92 8.61
CA PHE A 144 -18.93 -8.07 8.81
C PHE A 144 -17.72 -8.62 8.04
N PHE A 145 -17.50 -9.93 8.09
CA PHE A 145 -16.42 -10.58 7.34
C PHE A 145 -16.59 -10.41 5.83
N ASP A 146 -17.81 -10.63 5.31
CA ASP A 146 -18.13 -10.51 3.89
C ASP A 146 -17.96 -9.06 3.40
N CYS A 147 -18.48 -8.06 4.14
CA CYS A 147 -18.27 -6.65 3.82
C CYS A 147 -16.79 -6.27 3.79
N LYS A 148 -16.02 -6.73 4.80
CA LYS A 148 -14.57 -6.46 4.85
C LYS A 148 -13.87 -7.13 3.68
N LEU A 149 -14.15 -8.40 3.41
CA LEU A 149 -13.55 -9.13 2.29
C LEU A 149 -13.87 -8.47 0.94
N ARG A 150 -15.14 -8.13 0.68
CA ARG A 150 -15.58 -7.43 -0.53
C ARG A 150 -14.89 -6.08 -0.72
N SER A 151 -14.69 -5.32 0.36
CA SER A 151 -13.96 -4.06 0.32
C SER A 151 -12.51 -4.26 -0.15
N PHE A 152 -11.82 -5.27 0.39
CA PHE A 152 -10.44 -5.61 0.00
C PHE A 152 -10.34 -6.17 -1.43
N LEU A 153 -11.35 -6.91 -1.89
CA LEU A 153 -11.39 -7.43 -3.27
C LEU A 153 -11.70 -6.33 -4.29
N THR A 154 -12.53 -5.35 -3.93
CA THR A 154 -12.88 -4.20 -4.79
C THR A 154 -11.74 -3.19 -4.85
N ARG A 155 -11.11 -2.87 -3.71
CA ARG A 155 -9.98 -1.96 -3.62
C ARG A 155 -8.89 -2.60 -2.80
N LYS A 156 -7.88 -3.14 -3.49
CA LYS A 156 -6.72 -3.74 -2.82
C LYS A 156 -6.00 -2.66 -2.01
N PRO A 157 -5.72 -2.90 -0.72
CA PRO A 157 -4.86 -2.02 0.04
C PRO A 157 -3.45 -2.05 -0.56
N TYR A 158 -2.75 -0.94 -0.39
CA TYR A 158 -1.35 -0.80 -0.78
C TYR A 158 -0.48 -0.99 0.46
N TYR A 159 0.74 -1.51 0.29
CA TYR A 159 1.72 -1.51 1.38
C TYR A 159 1.97 -0.08 1.85
N SER A 160 2.34 0.09 3.11
CA SER A 160 2.75 1.38 3.66
C SER A 160 3.78 2.02 2.73
N GLN A 161 3.47 3.22 2.26
CA GLN A 161 4.39 3.99 1.44
C GLN A 161 5.55 4.47 2.32
N ILE A 162 6.73 4.64 1.73
CA ILE A 162 7.84 5.31 2.41
C ILE A 162 7.47 6.77 2.58
N GLU A 163 7.29 7.20 3.81
CA GLU A 163 6.84 8.56 4.12
C GLU A 163 7.96 9.45 4.64
N ASN A 164 9.00 8.90 5.26
CA ASN A 164 10.06 9.65 5.93
C ASN A 164 11.48 9.17 5.56
N PHE A 165 12.50 9.97 5.88
CA PHE A 165 13.91 9.65 5.60
C PHE A 165 14.40 8.39 6.33
N SER A 166 13.87 8.09 7.53
CA SER A 166 14.23 6.88 8.28
C SER A 166 13.77 5.59 7.58
N GLU A 167 12.56 5.57 7.05
CA GLU A 167 12.01 4.46 6.27
C GLU A 167 12.73 4.33 4.94
N LEU A 168 13.07 5.46 4.30
CA LEU A 168 13.87 5.46 3.08
C LEU A 168 15.23 4.77 3.33
N ARG A 169 15.88 5.09 4.45
CA ARG A 169 17.15 4.46 4.86
C ARG A 169 17.01 2.97 5.11
N GLN A 170 15.94 2.55 5.79
CA GLN A 170 15.66 1.13 6.07
C GLN A 170 15.25 0.34 4.82
N SER A 171 14.62 1.00 3.85
CA SER A 171 14.13 0.37 2.62
C SER A 171 15.26 -0.14 1.72
N GLY A 172 16.49 0.38 1.88
CA GLY A 172 17.63 0.04 1.04
C GLY A 172 17.53 0.58 -0.40
N LEU A 173 16.54 1.41 -0.72
CA LEU A 173 16.42 2.06 -2.02
C LEU A 173 17.64 2.95 -2.30
N THR A 174 18.06 2.98 -3.55
CA THR A 174 19.12 3.89 -3.98
C THR A 174 18.51 5.20 -4.48
N ALA A 175 18.81 6.30 -3.80
CA ALA A 175 18.43 7.63 -4.23
C ALA A 175 19.33 8.10 -5.38
N VAL A 176 18.71 8.59 -6.43
CA VAL A 176 19.37 9.04 -7.65
C VAL A 176 19.25 10.55 -7.72
N VAL A 177 20.39 11.21 -7.90
CA VAL A 177 20.50 12.67 -7.92
C VAL A 177 21.42 13.10 -9.05
N ASP A 178 21.12 14.23 -9.68
CA ASP A 178 22.00 14.82 -10.68
C ASP A 178 23.14 15.64 -10.02
N PRO A 179 24.32 15.73 -10.66
CA PRO A 179 25.48 16.42 -10.08
C PRO A 179 25.22 17.83 -9.54
N PRO A 180 24.54 18.75 -10.24
CA PRO A 180 24.37 20.12 -9.75
C PRO A 180 23.45 20.16 -8.52
N THR A 181 22.40 19.34 -8.49
CA THR A 181 21.51 19.22 -7.32
C THR A 181 22.26 18.65 -6.11
N ARG A 182 23.10 17.64 -6.32
CA ARG A 182 23.92 17.07 -5.24
C ARG A 182 24.88 18.11 -4.66
N GLN A 183 25.59 18.81 -5.53
CA GLN A 183 26.51 19.87 -5.13
C GLN A 183 25.79 20.96 -4.33
N PHE A 184 24.59 21.38 -4.77
CA PHE A 184 23.79 22.36 -4.05
C PHE A 184 23.41 21.88 -2.63
N ILE A 185 22.96 20.64 -2.48
CA ILE A 185 22.60 20.08 -1.16
C ILE A 185 23.82 20.03 -0.24
N GLU A 186 24.96 19.53 -0.73
CA GLU A 186 26.18 19.39 0.07
C GLU A 186 26.78 20.76 0.45
N GLN A 187 26.63 21.78 -0.39
CA GLN A 187 27.22 23.10 -0.17
C GLN A 187 26.34 24.05 0.65
N GLU A 188 25.03 24.08 0.38
CA GLU A 188 24.13 25.08 0.96
C GLU A 188 23.23 24.54 2.08
N ILE A 189 23.02 23.21 2.15
CA ILE A 189 22.14 22.59 3.15
C ILE A 189 22.97 21.90 4.23
N ASN A 190 23.63 20.80 3.87
CA ASN A 190 24.46 20.04 4.79
C ASN A 190 25.43 19.13 4.00
N ALA A 191 26.73 19.31 4.24
CA ALA A 191 27.78 18.52 3.61
C ALA A 191 27.66 17.01 3.85
N ASP A 192 27.14 16.61 5.01
CA ASP A 192 26.94 15.20 5.38
C ASP A 192 25.51 14.71 5.09
N PHE A 193 24.65 15.47 4.38
CA PHE A 193 23.26 15.07 4.12
C PHE A 193 23.14 13.67 3.50
N PHE A 194 23.88 13.41 2.42
CA PHE A 194 23.87 12.11 1.76
C PHE A 194 24.59 11.02 2.55
N ARG A 195 25.40 11.38 3.55
CA ARG A 195 26.07 10.40 4.41
C ARG A 195 25.17 9.97 5.57
N VAL A 196 24.40 10.91 6.12
CA VAL A 196 23.56 10.71 7.31
C VAL A 196 22.14 10.32 6.89
N GLU A 197 21.49 11.11 6.04
CA GLU A 197 20.07 10.94 5.74
C GLU A 197 19.81 9.88 4.67
N VAL A 198 20.60 9.90 3.60
CA VAL A 198 20.39 9.06 2.40
C VAL A 198 21.70 8.39 1.93
N PRO A 199 22.22 7.39 2.69
CA PRO A 199 23.54 6.79 2.45
C PRO A 199 23.67 6.09 1.10
N ASN A 200 22.58 5.52 0.60
CA ASN A 200 22.55 4.85 -0.70
C ASN A 200 22.24 5.86 -1.81
N VAL A 201 23.22 6.68 -2.18
CA VAL A 201 23.07 7.69 -3.25
C VAL A 201 23.86 7.31 -4.49
N ARG A 202 23.27 7.52 -5.67
CA ARG A 202 23.92 7.39 -6.97
C ARG A 202 23.81 8.70 -7.75
N THR A 203 24.96 9.25 -8.14
CA THR A 203 25.01 10.44 -8.98
C THR A 203 25.08 10.06 -10.45
N ILE A 204 24.15 10.56 -11.27
CA ILE A 204 24.08 10.29 -12.71
C ILE A 204 23.72 11.56 -13.48
N THR A 205 23.96 11.58 -14.78
CA THR A 205 23.64 12.76 -15.60
C THR A 205 22.14 13.04 -15.63
N SER A 206 21.74 14.31 -15.77
CA SER A 206 20.31 14.69 -15.81
C SER A 206 19.52 13.97 -16.91
N ARG A 207 20.18 13.64 -18.04
CA ARG A 207 19.56 12.86 -19.12
C ARG A 207 19.29 11.40 -18.70
N GLU A 208 20.25 10.76 -18.05
CA GLU A 208 20.08 9.40 -17.53
C GLU A 208 19.06 9.35 -16.39
N LEU A 209 19.01 10.38 -15.55
CA LEU A 209 18.00 10.56 -14.53
C LEU A 209 16.58 10.54 -15.13
N MET A 210 16.35 11.33 -16.19
CA MET A 210 15.07 11.31 -16.89
C MET A 210 14.76 9.93 -17.49
N ASN A 211 15.74 9.25 -18.07
CA ASN A 211 15.55 7.90 -18.62
C ASN A 211 15.17 6.87 -17.53
N LEU A 212 15.76 6.95 -16.33
CA LEU A 212 15.40 6.08 -15.21
C LEU A 212 14.02 6.44 -14.63
N ILE A 213 13.68 7.72 -14.56
CA ILE A 213 12.33 8.13 -14.15
C ILE A 213 11.29 7.54 -15.12
N TYR A 214 11.57 7.57 -16.42
CA TYR A 214 10.70 6.95 -17.45
C TYR A 214 10.79 5.42 -17.51
N SER A 215 11.79 4.78 -16.89
CA SER A 215 11.88 3.31 -16.82
C SER A 215 10.92 2.72 -15.79
N PHE A 216 10.43 3.54 -14.86
CA PHE A 216 9.45 3.16 -13.82
C PHE A 216 9.94 2.03 -12.90
N ASP A 217 11.25 1.89 -12.75
CA ASP A 217 11.87 0.87 -11.92
C ASP A 217 11.71 1.18 -10.42
N LYS A 218 11.11 0.25 -9.68
CA LYS A 218 10.81 0.38 -8.23
C LYS A 218 12.03 0.30 -7.31
N LYS A 219 13.25 0.25 -7.84
CA LYS A 219 14.50 0.13 -7.08
C LYS A 219 15.14 1.48 -6.76
N TRP A 220 14.65 2.55 -7.39
CA TRP A 220 15.25 3.86 -7.33
C TRP A 220 14.31 4.84 -6.63
N ALA A 221 14.88 5.68 -5.78
CA ALA A 221 14.26 6.93 -5.36
C ALA A 221 14.91 8.06 -6.17
N PHE A 222 14.19 9.14 -6.43
CA PHE A 222 14.65 10.23 -7.29
C PHE A 222 14.60 11.55 -6.54
N VAL A 223 15.72 12.27 -6.50
CA VAL A 223 15.74 13.66 -6.05
C VAL A 223 15.28 14.51 -7.23
N SER A 224 14.20 15.27 -7.06
CA SER A 224 13.64 16.11 -8.11
C SER A 224 13.13 17.44 -7.56
N HIS A 225 13.07 18.42 -8.43
CA HIS A 225 12.37 19.67 -8.19
C HIS A 225 10.84 19.47 -8.28
N SER A 226 10.09 20.20 -7.45
CA SER A 226 8.62 20.07 -7.35
C SER A 226 7.90 20.55 -8.60
N ILE A 227 8.45 21.53 -9.31
CA ILE A 227 7.87 22.09 -10.54
C ILE A 227 7.79 21.04 -11.68
N PRO A 228 8.90 20.43 -12.15
CA PRO A 228 8.82 19.40 -13.19
C PRO A 228 8.07 18.15 -12.71
N TRP A 229 8.16 17.83 -11.42
CA TRP A 229 7.43 16.71 -10.83
C TRP A 229 5.91 16.92 -10.88
N ARG A 230 5.40 18.14 -10.64
CA ARG A 230 3.96 18.44 -10.71
C ARG A 230 3.38 18.14 -12.09
N ALA A 231 4.06 18.59 -13.14
CA ALA A 231 3.66 18.30 -14.52
C ALA A 231 3.69 16.79 -14.80
N PHE A 232 4.72 16.10 -14.34
CA PHE A 232 4.83 14.64 -14.48
C PHE A 232 3.70 13.90 -13.75
N LYS A 233 3.39 14.31 -12.51
CA LYS A 233 2.33 13.72 -11.67
C LYS A 233 0.93 13.92 -12.27
N GLU A 234 0.65 15.08 -12.84
CA GLU A 234 -0.61 15.35 -13.52
C GLU A 234 -0.81 14.44 -14.73
N GLU A 235 0.24 14.27 -15.54
CA GLU A 235 0.21 13.35 -16.68
C GLU A 235 0.06 11.89 -16.25
N MET A 236 0.77 11.45 -15.20
CA MET A 236 0.57 10.11 -14.61
C MET A 236 -0.87 9.89 -14.14
N LYS A 237 -1.46 10.88 -13.47
CA LYS A 237 -2.85 10.83 -13.01
C LYS A 237 -3.82 10.74 -14.19
N SER A 238 -3.55 11.46 -15.27
CA SER A 238 -4.36 11.39 -16.50
C SER A 238 -4.33 10.02 -17.19
N LEU A 239 -3.27 9.24 -16.93
CA LEU A 239 -3.07 7.88 -17.43
C LEU A 239 -3.48 6.80 -16.41
N ASP A 240 -4.04 7.20 -15.26
CA ASP A 240 -4.40 6.31 -14.13
C ASP A 240 -3.21 5.48 -13.60
N LEU A 241 -2.01 6.08 -13.60
CA LEU A 241 -0.77 5.43 -13.16
C LEU A 241 -0.38 5.90 -11.77
N LYS A 242 -0.17 4.94 -10.85
CA LYS A 242 0.34 5.20 -9.50
C LYS A 242 1.63 4.43 -9.24
N ILE A 243 2.72 4.89 -9.86
CA ILE A 243 4.03 4.22 -9.82
C ILE A 243 5.01 4.91 -8.87
N LEU A 244 5.07 6.24 -8.93
CA LEU A 244 5.95 7.09 -8.15
C LEU A 244 5.11 8.05 -7.31
N CYS A 245 5.45 8.19 -6.04
CA CYS A 245 4.71 8.95 -5.06
C CYS A 245 5.65 9.92 -4.34
N GLU A 246 5.11 11.11 -4.05
CA GLU A 246 5.77 12.08 -3.18
C GLU A 246 5.27 11.92 -1.73
N SER A 247 6.11 12.30 -0.77
CA SER A 247 5.73 12.43 0.64
C SER A 247 6.19 13.79 1.16
N LYS A 248 5.39 14.39 2.05
CA LYS A 248 5.72 15.67 2.70
C LYS A 248 7.01 15.58 3.51
N ASN A 249 7.20 14.49 4.26
CA ASN A 249 8.37 14.29 5.11
C ASN A 249 9.62 13.79 4.35
N LEU A 250 9.56 13.76 3.00
CA LEU A 250 10.68 13.51 2.10
C LEU A 250 11.08 14.78 1.33
N THR A 251 10.68 15.95 1.83
CA THR A 251 11.08 17.25 1.28
C THR A 251 12.41 17.66 1.89
N ILE A 252 13.42 17.91 1.05
CA ILE A 252 14.76 18.33 1.47
C ILE A 252 14.75 19.84 1.76
N LEU A 253 14.12 20.61 0.88
CA LEU A 253 14.05 22.07 1.00
C LEU A 253 12.75 22.59 0.39
N GLU A 254 12.07 23.49 1.10
CA GLU A 254 10.82 24.10 0.65
C GLU A 254 11.03 25.53 0.16
N ASN A 255 10.23 25.94 -0.83
CA ASN A 255 10.12 27.32 -1.29
C ASN A 255 11.44 27.98 -1.73
N VAL A 256 12.27 27.21 -2.43
CA VAL A 256 13.51 27.67 -3.06
C VAL A 256 13.17 28.49 -4.31
N PRO A 257 13.60 29.75 -4.41
CA PRO A 257 13.49 30.49 -5.66
C PRO A 257 14.44 29.90 -6.70
N LEU A 258 13.91 29.61 -7.89
CA LEU A 258 14.74 29.35 -9.06
C LEU A 258 15.22 30.66 -9.63
N THR A 259 16.51 30.77 -9.93
CA THR A 259 17.11 31.99 -10.46
C THR A 259 17.80 31.73 -11.78
N PHE A 260 17.77 32.73 -12.67
CA PHE A 260 18.66 32.82 -13.82
C PHE A 260 19.91 33.58 -13.41
N SER A 261 21.07 33.10 -13.87
CA SER A 261 22.35 33.76 -13.62
C SER A 261 22.65 34.73 -14.75
N LEU A 262 22.85 36.00 -14.41
CA LEU A 262 23.26 37.04 -15.34
C LEU A 262 24.58 37.65 -14.88
N ARG A 263 25.39 38.08 -15.85
CA ARG A 263 26.59 38.85 -15.54
C ARG A 263 26.22 40.14 -14.80
N ARG A 264 27.01 40.50 -13.80
CA ARG A 264 26.84 41.74 -13.04
C ARG A 264 26.87 42.95 -13.99
N ASN A 265 25.96 43.90 -13.80
CA ASN A 265 25.78 45.08 -14.65
C ASN A 265 25.42 44.79 -16.13
N SER A 266 24.84 43.62 -16.41
CA SER A 266 24.31 43.34 -17.75
C SER A 266 23.17 44.30 -18.13
N ILE A 267 23.24 44.83 -19.35
CA ILE A 267 22.19 45.68 -19.97
C ILE A 267 20.85 44.96 -20.10
N PHE A 268 20.86 43.62 -20.06
CA PHE A 268 19.67 42.79 -20.22
C PHE A 268 18.90 42.61 -18.91
N SER A 269 19.46 42.97 -17.76
CA SER A 269 18.87 42.68 -16.44
C SER A 269 17.45 43.24 -16.27
N GLN A 270 17.25 44.51 -16.61
CA GLN A 270 15.94 45.16 -16.53
C GLN A 270 14.94 44.58 -17.53
N HIS A 271 15.36 44.41 -18.78
CA HIS A 271 14.53 43.86 -19.85
C HIS A 271 14.10 42.42 -19.56
N LEU A 272 15.02 41.59 -19.06
CA LEU A 272 14.73 40.20 -18.71
C LEU A 272 13.78 40.11 -17.52
N ARG A 273 13.94 40.97 -16.50
CA ARG A 273 13.01 41.03 -15.38
C ARG A 273 11.59 41.40 -15.84
N HIS A 274 11.46 42.43 -16.68
CA HIS A 274 10.17 42.81 -17.27
C HIS A 274 9.57 41.68 -18.12
N PHE A 275 10.40 40.99 -18.90
CA PHE A 275 9.96 39.84 -19.69
C PHE A 275 9.44 38.70 -18.81
N ILE A 276 10.16 38.33 -17.74
CA ILE A 276 9.75 37.27 -16.82
C ILE A 276 8.40 37.60 -16.19
N ILE A 277 8.25 38.80 -15.63
CA ILE A 277 7.01 39.26 -14.99
C ILE A 277 5.86 39.24 -16.01
N ASN A 278 6.05 39.86 -17.18
CA ASN A 278 5.02 39.92 -18.21
C ASN A 278 4.65 38.51 -18.74
N SER A 279 5.61 37.61 -18.86
CA SER A 279 5.36 36.21 -19.27
C SER A 279 4.59 35.42 -18.22
N ALA A 280 4.75 35.74 -16.93
CA ALA A 280 3.98 35.16 -15.84
C ALA A 280 2.56 35.74 -15.82
N ASP A 281 2.41 37.07 -15.90
CA ASP A 281 1.12 37.78 -15.88
C ASP A 281 0.21 37.41 -17.05
N THR A 282 0.79 37.19 -18.23
CA THR A 282 0.04 36.74 -19.42
C THR A 282 -0.33 35.25 -19.40
N GLY A 283 0.14 34.49 -18.40
CA GLY A 283 -0.06 33.05 -18.30
C GLY A 283 0.75 32.22 -19.29
N MET A 284 1.70 32.81 -20.02
CA MET A 284 2.54 32.15 -21.01
C MET A 284 3.36 31.01 -20.38
N SER A 285 3.79 31.20 -19.14
CA SER A 285 4.40 30.19 -18.28
C SER A 285 3.57 28.90 -18.20
N THR A 286 2.30 29.02 -17.84
CA THR A 286 1.37 27.91 -17.67
C THR A 286 1.12 27.17 -18.98
N TYR A 287 1.06 27.91 -20.10
CA TYR A 287 0.92 27.34 -21.43
C TYR A 287 2.13 26.50 -21.82
N TRP A 288 3.35 26.98 -21.56
CA TRP A 288 4.57 26.20 -21.80
C TRP A 288 4.65 24.94 -20.96
N PHE A 289 4.24 24.99 -19.69
CA PHE A 289 4.15 23.79 -18.84
C PHE A 289 3.17 22.76 -19.41
N LYS A 290 2.02 23.22 -19.94
CA LYS A 290 1.04 22.34 -20.59
C LYS A 290 1.60 21.68 -21.86
N ILE A 291 2.36 22.41 -22.68
CA ILE A 291 3.04 21.84 -23.85
C ILE A 291 4.11 20.84 -23.42
N ALA A 292 4.91 21.17 -22.39
CA ALA A 292 5.93 20.28 -21.85
C ALA A 292 5.31 18.97 -21.34
N GLY A 293 4.18 19.06 -20.62
CA GLY A 293 3.38 17.90 -20.19
C GLY A 293 2.98 17.00 -21.36
N LYS A 294 2.50 17.57 -22.48
CA LYS A 294 2.15 16.81 -23.69
C LYS A 294 3.35 16.03 -24.27
N ASN A 295 4.55 16.61 -24.25
CA ASN A 295 5.78 15.93 -24.68
C ASN A 295 6.16 14.80 -23.71
N ILE A 296 6.06 15.05 -22.39
CA ILE A 296 6.25 14.04 -21.35
C ILE A 296 5.29 12.87 -21.57
N ARG A 297 4.00 13.13 -21.81
CA ARG A 297 2.98 12.12 -22.08
C ARG A 297 3.33 11.24 -23.28
N LYS A 298 3.86 11.83 -24.36
CA LYS A 298 4.29 11.06 -25.55
C LYS A 298 5.43 10.10 -25.21
N HIS A 299 6.41 10.55 -24.43
CA HIS A 299 7.51 9.70 -23.95
C HIS A 299 7.02 8.62 -22.97
N MET A 300 6.17 8.99 -22.02
CA MET A 300 5.53 8.05 -21.10
C MET A 300 4.77 6.98 -21.86
N LYS A 301 3.87 7.33 -22.80
CA LYS A 301 3.11 6.34 -23.57
C LYS A 301 4.02 5.34 -24.31
N THR A 302 5.18 5.80 -24.78
CA THR A 302 6.17 4.95 -25.44
C THR A 302 6.83 3.98 -24.45
N SER A 303 7.20 4.43 -23.25
CA SER A 303 7.73 3.54 -22.20
C SER A 303 6.65 2.65 -21.59
N LEU A 304 5.40 3.14 -21.52
CA LEU A 304 4.24 2.46 -20.98
C LEU A 304 3.70 1.37 -21.90
N ARG A 305 3.85 1.48 -23.22
CA ARG A 305 3.50 0.39 -24.15
C ARG A 305 4.20 -0.93 -23.81
N ARG A 306 5.30 -0.87 -23.05
CA ARG A 306 5.99 -2.03 -22.47
C ARG A 306 5.30 -2.62 -21.22
N PHE A 307 4.48 -1.82 -20.52
CA PHE A 307 3.74 -2.16 -19.30
C PHE A 307 2.23 -2.37 -19.52
N GLU A 308 1.67 -1.86 -20.62
CA GLU A 308 0.24 -1.84 -20.99
C GLU A 308 -0.39 -3.25 -21.19
N GLU A 309 0.41 -4.32 -21.08
CA GLU A 309 -0.09 -5.70 -20.99
C GLU A 309 -0.77 -6.03 -19.65
N ARG A 310 -0.78 -5.12 -18.67
CA ARG A 310 -1.49 -5.32 -17.40
C ARG A 310 -2.83 -4.58 -17.43
N PRO A 311 -3.96 -5.28 -17.68
CA PRO A 311 -5.27 -4.64 -17.69
C PRO A 311 -5.59 -4.02 -16.33
N SER A 312 -6.13 -2.80 -16.35
CA SER A 312 -6.57 -1.99 -15.21
C SER A 312 -7.66 -2.66 -14.35
N HIS A 313 -8.28 -3.72 -14.87
CA HIS A 313 -9.14 -4.62 -14.11
C HIS A 313 -8.59 -6.04 -14.25
N LEU A 314 -7.65 -6.43 -13.38
CA LEU A 314 -7.29 -7.83 -13.30
C LEU A 314 -8.53 -8.61 -12.82
N PRO A 315 -9.09 -9.52 -13.62
CA PRO A 315 -10.10 -10.44 -13.11
C PRO A 315 -9.51 -11.20 -11.92
N LEU A 316 -10.36 -11.54 -10.96
CA LEU A 316 -9.95 -12.22 -9.75
C LEU A 316 -9.23 -13.53 -10.12
N SER A 317 -7.89 -13.53 -10.01
CA SER A 317 -7.08 -14.66 -10.47
C SER A 317 -7.30 -15.87 -9.57
N PHE A 318 -7.38 -17.06 -10.19
CA PHE A 318 -7.48 -18.35 -9.49
C PHE A 318 -6.31 -18.58 -8.52
N GLU A 319 -5.17 -17.93 -8.78
CA GLU A 319 -3.99 -17.97 -7.92
C GLU A 319 -4.30 -17.49 -6.48
N HIS A 320 -5.20 -16.52 -6.32
CA HIS A 320 -5.61 -16.04 -5.00
C HIS A 320 -6.44 -17.06 -4.22
N PHE A 321 -7.16 -17.95 -4.91
CA PHE A 321 -7.97 -19.01 -4.29
C PHE A 321 -7.21 -20.31 -4.07
N LYS A 322 -6.02 -20.48 -4.66
CA LYS A 322 -5.23 -21.72 -4.57
C LYS A 322 -4.99 -22.14 -3.11
N TRP A 323 -4.73 -21.18 -2.23
CA TRP A 323 -4.54 -21.45 -0.80
C TRP A 323 -5.84 -21.88 -0.10
N LEU A 324 -6.97 -21.26 -0.43
CA LEU A 324 -8.28 -21.65 0.11
C LEU A 324 -8.65 -23.07 -0.32
N TRP A 325 -8.46 -23.40 -1.61
CA TRP A 325 -8.65 -24.76 -2.11
C TRP A 325 -7.71 -25.77 -1.44
N ALA A 326 -6.43 -25.42 -1.25
CA ALA A 326 -5.49 -26.28 -0.53
C ALA A 326 -5.91 -26.52 0.92
N SER A 327 -6.35 -25.48 1.64
CA SER A 327 -6.87 -25.59 3.01
C SER A 327 -8.10 -26.50 3.09
N LEU A 328 -9.03 -26.35 2.15
CA LEU A 328 -10.22 -27.19 2.04
C LEU A 328 -9.87 -28.66 1.75
N CYS A 329 -8.93 -28.92 0.84
CA CYS A 329 -8.43 -30.27 0.60
C CYS A 329 -7.81 -30.90 1.86
N ILE A 330 -6.99 -30.14 2.60
CA ILE A 330 -6.39 -30.61 3.86
C ILE A 330 -7.48 -30.95 4.88
N ALA A 331 -8.49 -30.09 5.03
CA ALA A 331 -9.60 -30.33 5.94
C ALA A 331 -10.40 -31.60 5.59
N TYR A 332 -10.65 -31.85 4.29
CA TYR A 332 -11.32 -33.08 3.85
C TYR A 332 -10.50 -34.33 4.13
N VAL A 333 -9.17 -34.30 3.89
CA VAL A 333 -8.28 -35.42 4.20
C VAL A 333 -8.30 -35.73 5.70
N ILE A 334 -8.21 -34.71 6.55
CA ILE A 334 -8.29 -34.88 8.01
C ILE A 334 -9.64 -35.48 8.41
N SER A 335 -10.75 -34.94 7.88
CA SER A 335 -12.09 -35.45 8.19
C SER A 335 -12.26 -36.92 7.77
N PHE A 336 -11.71 -37.30 6.61
CA PHE A 336 -11.75 -38.68 6.13
C PHE A 336 -10.91 -39.61 7.01
N MET A 337 -9.74 -39.16 7.48
CA MET A 337 -8.89 -39.92 8.40
C MET A 337 -9.58 -40.16 9.75
N VAL A 338 -10.23 -39.14 10.31
CA VAL A 338 -11.01 -39.27 11.55
C VAL A 338 -12.16 -40.27 11.37
N PHE A 339 -12.88 -40.21 10.25
CA PHE A 339 -13.95 -41.14 9.93
C PHE A 339 -13.46 -42.61 9.84
N ILE A 340 -12.30 -42.85 9.21
CA ILE A 340 -11.70 -44.18 9.19
C ILE A 340 -11.34 -44.64 10.61
N MET A 341 -10.74 -43.76 11.43
CA MET A 341 -10.40 -44.09 12.82
C MET A 341 -11.64 -44.45 13.65
N GLU A 342 -12.74 -43.70 13.50
CA GLU A 342 -14.01 -44.00 14.19
C GLU A 342 -14.56 -45.37 13.79
N ILE A 343 -14.50 -45.74 12.51
CA ILE A 343 -14.92 -47.07 12.04
C ILE A 343 -14.03 -48.17 12.61
N LEU A 344 -12.71 -47.99 12.61
CA LEU A 344 -11.78 -48.97 13.15
C LEU A 344 -11.97 -49.15 14.65
N TRP A 345 -12.16 -48.06 15.38
CA TRP A 345 -12.45 -48.09 16.81
C TRP A 345 -13.78 -48.78 17.12
N ALA A 346 -14.83 -48.47 16.36
CA ALA A 346 -16.13 -49.12 16.51
C ALA A 346 -16.05 -50.64 16.24
N LYS A 347 -15.31 -51.06 15.22
CA LYS A 347 -15.04 -52.48 14.94
C LYS A 347 -14.24 -53.15 16.06
N TYR A 348 -13.23 -52.46 16.61
CA TYR A 348 -12.43 -52.97 17.72
C TYR A 348 -13.28 -53.16 18.98
N GLN A 349 -14.11 -52.17 19.34
CA GLN A 349 -15.03 -52.27 20.47
C GLN A 349 -16.07 -53.39 20.28
N ALA A 350 -16.62 -53.55 19.08
CA ALA A 350 -17.56 -54.63 18.78
C ALA A 350 -16.91 -56.02 18.95
N LYS A 351 -15.64 -56.16 18.53
CA LYS A 351 -14.86 -57.40 18.69
C LYS A 351 -14.50 -57.68 20.15
N ALA A 352 -14.12 -56.65 20.92
CA ALA A 352 -13.83 -56.77 22.35
C ALA A 352 -15.07 -57.17 23.16
N TYR A 353 -16.25 -56.65 22.81
CA TYR A 353 -17.51 -56.99 23.47
C TYR A 353 -18.00 -58.41 23.16
N THR A 354 -17.67 -58.96 21.98
CA THR A 354 -17.97 -60.36 21.64
C THR A 354 -17.04 -61.34 22.36
N LEU A 355 -15.78 -60.94 22.60
CA LEU A 355 -14.80 -61.75 23.35
C LEU A 355 -15.02 -61.76 24.87
N SER A 356 -15.72 -60.78 25.45
CA SER A 356 -16.04 -60.78 26.89
C SER A 356 -17.34 -61.53 27.24
N LYS A 357 -18.03 -62.08 26.24
CA LYS A 357 -19.32 -62.77 26.38
C LYS A 357 -19.22 -64.29 26.13
N VAL A 358 -18.06 -64.75 25.67
CA VAL A 358 -17.62 -66.15 25.61
C VAL A 358 -16.74 -66.38 26.82
#